data_AF-A0AAU6EM87-F1
#
_entry.id   AF-A0AAU6EM87-F1
#
_cell.length_a   1.000
_cell.length_b   1.000
_cell.length_c   1.000
_cell.angle_alpha   90.00
_cell.angle_beta   90.00
_cell.angle_gamma   90.00
#
_symmetry.space_group_name_H-M   'P 1'
#
loop_
_entity.id
_entity.type
_entity.pdbx_description
1 polymer ?
#
loop_
_entity_poly.entity_id
_entity_poly.type
_entity_poly.pdbx_seq_one_letter_code
_entity_poly.pdbx_strand_id
1 'polypeptide(L)'
;MHDPAEAALSALTRPGMGTENAGPLLRALTRMARPRTVVEVGAGSSTLHLLLGLRDARAEAAADRRVVGGSVTNDERASVLHPRSASEDYAPKLLVVDDISVAGTSAHQVSDAARALGLDDMLTFVERDFFEMTDQELDAWGPLDLVWLDAGTQADDAGFLTSLWPRVTPGGTVVLHEPYLATTVETSHGRVACRVVPTPLLQELRRQGAASADGFDVLALSEPHKHRQTGLLMLRKHAGWERDRCTPFAEELKALGEIPSDEVPRLSPTPVPAGSGTPGDAGQILAALSDVAQRTVFSSVVLLADTAQGIAARLGTSPAACTAALAGLHAVGLVTHENGLWSAADRIWRQLQPSSTAQA
;
A
#
# COMPACT_ATOMS: atom_id res chain seq x y z
N MET A 1 13.98 -22.53 -31.59
CA MET A 1 13.71 -23.57 -30.57
C MET A 1 12.56 -23.06 -29.73
N HIS A 2 11.48 -23.82 -29.60
CA HIS A 2 10.41 -23.48 -28.65
C HIS A 2 10.92 -23.72 -27.22
N ASP A 3 10.74 -22.75 -26.32
CA ASP A 3 11.04 -22.92 -24.89
C ASP A 3 9.96 -23.81 -24.24
N PRO A 4 10.30 -25.01 -23.73
CA PRO A 4 9.33 -25.88 -23.08
C PRO A 4 8.62 -25.23 -21.89
N ALA A 5 9.30 -24.31 -21.18
CA ALA A 5 8.71 -23.60 -20.05
C ALA A 5 7.63 -22.61 -20.50
N GLU A 6 7.85 -21.92 -21.61
CA GLU A 6 6.87 -21.01 -22.21
C GLU A 6 5.63 -21.77 -22.70
N ALA A 7 5.83 -22.93 -23.35
CA ALA A 7 4.74 -23.80 -23.77
C ALA A 7 3.91 -24.31 -22.58
N ALA A 8 4.56 -24.75 -21.51
CA ALA A 8 3.88 -25.21 -20.29
C ALA A 8 3.12 -24.06 -19.60
N LEU A 9 3.71 -22.87 -19.51
CA LEU A 9 3.02 -21.68 -18.97
C LEU A 9 1.79 -21.35 -19.79
N SER A 10 1.90 -21.30 -21.12
CA SER A 10 0.77 -21.05 -22.00
C SER A 10 -0.35 -22.07 -21.84
N ALA A 11 -0.01 -23.35 -21.63
CA ALA A 11 -0.98 -24.42 -21.39
C ALA A 11 -1.71 -24.29 -20.04
N LEU A 12 -1.06 -23.75 -19.00
CA LEU A 12 -1.67 -23.52 -17.69
C LEU A 12 -2.40 -22.19 -17.60
N THR A 13 -2.02 -21.18 -18.39
CA THR A 13 -2.67 -19.86 -18.32
C THR A 13 -4.15 -19.97 -18.62
N ARG A 14 -4.95 -19.39 -17.74
CA ARG A 14 -6.37 -19.16 -17.93
C ARG A 14 -6.58 -17.65 -17.81
N PRO A 15 -6.98 -16.93 -18.90
CA PRO A 15 -7.23 -15.49 -18.84
C PRO A 15 -8.22 -15.10 -17.73
N GLY A 16 -9.14 -16.03 -17.42
CA GLY A 16 -10.10 -15.89 -16.33
C GLY A 16 -9.50 -15.95 -14.92
N MET A 17 -8.22 -16.29 -14.73
CA MET A 17 -7.59 -16.39 -13.41
C MET A 17 -6.68 -15.19 -13.09
N GLY A 18 -6.48 -14.27 -14.05
CA GLY A 18 -5.88 -12.95 -13.79
C GLY A 18 -4.45 -12.92 -13.29
N THR A 19 -3.66 -13.98 -13.50
CA THR A 19 -2.27 -14.06 -13.02
C THR A 19 -1.23 -13.60 -14.07
N GLU A 20 -1.62 -12.98 -15.18
CA GLU A 20 -0.74 -12.69 -16.32
C GLU A 20 0.42 -11.74 -15.97
N ASN A 21 0.22 -10.79 -15.05
CA ASN A 21 1.29 -9.92 -14.54
C ASN A 21 1.80 -10.38 -13.16
N ALA A 22 0.91 -10.95 -12.34
CA ALA A 22 1.27 -11.47 -11.02
C ALA A 22 2.31 -12.60 -11.12
N GLY A 23 2.12 -13.56 -12.03
CA GLY A 23 3.03 -14.68 -12.25
C GLY A 23 4.47 -14.26 -12.55
N PRO A 24 4.72 -13.43 -13.59
CA PRO A 24 6.05 -12.90 -13.86
C PRO A 24 6.68 -12.16 -12.68
N LEU A 25 5.90 -11.38 -11.93
CA LEU A 25 6.37 -10.68 -10.74
C LEU A 25 6.74 -11.66 -9.62
N LEU A 26 5.92 -12.69 -9.37
CA LEU A 26 6.21 -13.75 -8.40
C LEU A 26 7.50 -14.51 -8.76
N ARG A 27 7.74 -14.79 -10.05
CA ARG A 27 9.00 -15.40 -10.51
C ARG A 27 10.20 -14.50 -10.20
N ALA A 28 10.09 -13.21 -10.47
CA ALA A 28 11.16 -12.23 -10.19
C ALA A 28 11.41 -12.10 -8.67
N LEU A 29 10.33 -12.00 -7.88
CA LEU A 29 10.39 -11.95 -6.42
C LEU A 29 11.06 -13.20 -5.85
N THR A 30 10.68 -14.38 -6.32
CA THR A 30 11.25 -15.67 -5.90
C THR A 30 12.75 -15.72 -6.19
N ARG A 31 13.18 -15.27 -7.37
CA ARG A 31 14.62 -15.21 -7.72
C ARG A 31 15.38 -14.24 -6.82
N MET A 32 14.80 -13.07 -6.55
CA MET A 32 15.42 -12.03 -5.73
C MET A 32 15.52 -12.45 -4.26
N ALA A 33 14.44 -12.97 -3.69
CA ALA A 33 14.36 -13.34 -2.29
C ALA A 33 15.08 -14.66 -1.97
N ARG A 34 15.23 -15.54 -2.96
CA ARG A 34 15.77 -16.91 -2.81
C ARG A 34 15.16 -17.66 -1.62
N PRO A 35 13.82 -17.80 -1.56
CA PRO A 35 13.16 -18.48 -0.45
C PRO A 35 13.49 -19.97 -0.44
N ARG A 36 13.77 -20.54 0.74
CA ARG A 36 13.98 -22.00 0.91
C ARG A 36 12.66 -22.73 1.02
N THR A 37 11.68 -22.15 1.69
CA THR A 37 10.32 -22.71 1.78
C THR A 37 9.30 -21.72 1.23
N VAL A 38 8.64 -22.12 0.16
CA VAL A 38 7.50 -21.39 -0.42
C VAL A 38 6.22 -22.16 -0.14
N VAL A 39 5.17 -21.46 0.28
CA VAL A 39 3.80 -21.99 0.36
C VAL A 39 2.91 -21.27 -0.62
N GLU A 40 2.07 -22.00 -1.33
CA GLU A 40 1.00 -21.50 -2.15
C GLU A 40 -0.34 -22.07 -1.66
N VAL A 41 -1.33 -21.19 -1.46
CA VAL A 41 -2.72 -21.59 -1.26
C VAL A 41 -3.49 -21.15 -2.51
N GLY A 42 -4.01 -22.13 -3.24
CA GLY A 42 -4.41 -21.99 -4.64
C GLY A 42 -3.39 -22.63 -5.58
N ALA A 43 -3.78 -22.97 -6.81
CA ALA A 43 -2.86 -23.54 -7.78
C ALA A 43 -3.19 -23.17 -9.23
N GLY A 44 -2.16 -23.08 -10.06
CA GLY A 44 -2.32 -22.82 -11.49
C GLY A 44 -1.03 -22.37 -12.18
N SER A 45 -1.14 -21.37 -13.08
CA SER A 45 0.04 -20.81 -13.73
C SER A 45 1.00 -20.09 -12.77
N SER A 46 0.50 -19.52 -11.66
CA SER A 46 1.31 -18.96 -10.58
C SER A 46 2.28 -19.99 -10.00
N THR A 47 1.81 -21.22 -9.77
CA THR A 47 2.63 -22.34 -9.28
C THR A 47 3.83 -22.60 -10.18
N LEU A 48 3.62 -22.61 -11.51
CA LEU A 48 4.70 -22.81 -12.46
C LEU A 48 5.67 -21.61 -12.48
N HIS A 49 5.18 -20.38 -12.33
CA HIS A 49 6.04 -19.21 -12.20
C HIS A 49 6.92 -19.26 -10.94
N LEU A 50 6.39 -19.70 -9.80
CA LEU A 50 7.13 -19.93 -8.57
C LEU A 50 8.22 -21.00 -8.76
N LEU A 51 7.87 -22.16 -9.33
CA LEU A 51 8.82 -23.25 -9.62
C LEU A 51 9.95 -22.80 -10.57
N LEU A 52 9.62 -22.05 -11.62
CA LEU A 52 10.62 -21.50 -12.54
C LEU A 52 11.52 -20.49 -11.83
N GLY A 53 10.98 -19.69 -10.92
CA GLY A 53 11.76 -18.77 -10.08
C GLY A 53 12.73 -19.51 -9.16
N LEU A 54 12.27 -20.57 -8.49
CA LEU A 54 13.09 -21.42 -7.63
C LEU A 54 14.19 -22.14 -8.40
N ARG A 55 13.87 -22.68 -9.58
CA ARG A 55 14.83 -23.30 -10.50
C ARG A 55 15.96 -22.34 -10.86
N ASP A 56 15.59 -21.15 -11.29
CA ASP A 56 16.55 -20.13 -11.72
C ASP A 56 17.42 -19.68 -10.52
N ALA A 57 16.80 -19.43 -9.36
CA ALA A 57 17.51 -19.12 -8.12
C ALA A 57 18.49 -20.23 -7.69
N ARG A 58 18.10 -21.50 -7.86
CA ARG A 58 18.95 -22.67 -7.58
C ARG A 58 20.17 -22.73 -8.47
N ALA A 59 19.99 -22.51 -9.76
CA ALA A 59 21.10 -22.44 -10.71
C ALA A 59 22.06 -21.28 -10.40
N GLU A 60 21.52 -20.10 -10.07
CA GLU A 60 22.33 -18.94 -9.69
C GLU A 60 23.10 -19.16 -8.38
N ALA A 61 22.45 -19.71 -7.34
CA ALA A 61 23.11 -20.00 -6.07
C ALA A 61 24.26 -20.99 -6.23
N ALA A 62 24.10 -22.02 -7.06
CA ALA A 62 25.17 -22.96 -7.40
C ALA A 62 26.32 -22.29 -8.16
N ALA A 63 26.03 -21.32 -9.03
CA ALA A 63 27.06 -20.53 -9.71
C ALA A 63 27.80 -19.61 -8.73
N ASP A 64 27.06 -18.89 -7.87
CA ASP A 64 27.63 -18.01 -6.85
C ASP A 64 28.55 -18.75 -5.89
N ARG A 65 28.19 -19.98 -5.50
CA ARG A 65 29.04 -20.84 -4.65
C ARG A 65 30.37 -21.19 -5.31
N ARG A 66 30.38 -21.44 -6.62
CA ARG A 66 31.63 -21.71 -7.36
C ARG A 66 32.53 -20.49 -7.43
N VAL A 67 31.95 -19.30 -7.51
CA VAL A 67 32.68 -18.02 -7.48
C VAL A 67 33.32 -17.81 -6.10
N VAL A 68 32.53 -17.88 -5.03
CA VAL A 68 33.02 -17.67 -3.65
C VAL A 68 33.97 -18.78 -3.21
N GLY A 69 33.76 -20.01 -3.66
CA GLY A 69 34.65 -21.14 -3.43
C GLY A 69 35.93 -21.13 -4.26
N GLY A 70 36.16 -20.10 -5.09
CA GLY A 70 37.36 -19.96 -5.92
C GLY A 70 37.48 -20.97 -7.06
N SER A 71 36.41 -21.73 -7.37
CA SER A 71 36.38 -22.69 -8.47
C SER A 71 36.17 -22.02 -9.83
N VAL A 72 35.66 -20.79 -9.84
CA VAL A 72 35.47 -19.95 -11.03
C VAL A 72 35.90 -18.53 -10.70
N THR A 73 36.78 -17.93 -11.51
CA THR A 73 37.17 -16.53 -11.36
C THR A 73 36.14 -15.63 -12.05
N ASN A 74 35.48 -14.78 -11.26
CA ASN A 74 34.59 -13.72 -11.75
C ASN A 74 34.55 -12.58 -10.72
N ASP A 75 35.48 -11.64 -10.85
CA ASP A 75 35.71 -10.59 -9.86
C ASP A 75 34.53 -9.63 -9.76
N GLU A 76 33.88 -9.30 -10.88
CA GLU A 76 32.69 -8.46 -10.90
C GLU A 76 31.55 -9.10 -10.11
N ARG A 77 31.26 -10.38 -10.34
CA ARG A 77 30.23 -11.09 -9.57
C ARG A 77 30.63 -11.24 -8.10
N ALA A 78 31.88 -11.58 -7.82
CA ALA A 78 32.38 -11.71 -6.44
C ALA A 78 32.22 -10.40 -5.64
N SER A 79 32.38 -9.24 -6.29
CA SER A 79 32.29 -7.92 -5.64
C SER A 79 30.91 -7.60 -5.05
N VAL A 80 29.85 -8.26 -5.52
CA VAL A 80 28.46 -8.01 -5.07
C VAL A 80 27.87 -9.16 -4.25
N LEU A 81 28.62 -10.26 -4.06
CA LEU A 81 28.12 -11.41 -3.32
C LEU A 81 28.36 -11.27 -1.82
N HIS A 82 27.31 -11.50 -1.03
CA HIS A 82 27.46 -11.67 0.41
C HIS A 82 28.03 -13.08 0.69
N PRO A 83 29.24 -13.23 1.29
CA PRO A 83 29.93 -14.52 1.38
C PRO A 83 29.12 -15.61 2.09
N ARG A 84 28.39 -15.24 3.15
CA ARG A 84 27.54 -16.19 3.89
C ARG A 84 26.41 -16.74 3.01
N SER A 85 25.73 -15.87 2.28
CA SER A 85 24.56 -16.26 1.47
C SER A 85 24.97 -17.06 0.23
N ALA A 86 26.15 -16.78 -0.32
CA ALA A 86 26.67 -17.45 -1.51
C ALA A 86 27.31 -18.83 -1.21
N SER A 87 27.69 -19.10 0.04
CA SER A 87 28.36 -20.35 0.42
C SER A 87 27.41 -21.48 0.82
N GLU A 88 26.19 -21.15 1.25
CA GLU A 88 25.21 -22.14 1.71
C GLU A 88 24.66 -23.01 0.58
N ASP A 89 24.25 -24.24 0.95
CA ASP A 89 23.46 -25.07 0.05
C ASP A 89 22.00 -24.61 -0.04
N TYR A 90 21.56 -24.34 -1.27
CA TYR A 90 20.24 -23.79 -1.55
C TYR A 90 19.38 -24.86 -2.24
N ALA A 91 18.56 -25.52 -1.42
CA ALA A 91 17.63 -26.56 -1.82
C ALA A 91 16.20 -26.08 -1.48
N PRO A 92 15.57 -25.33 -2.39
CA PRO A 92 14.23 -24.80 -2.14
C PRO A 92 13.14 -25.86 -2.34
N LYS A 93 12.00 -25.64 -1.69
CA LYS A 93 10.76 -26.41 -1.87
C LYS A 93 9.55 -25.48 -2.02
N LEU A 94 8.58 -25.92 -2.80
CA LEU A 94 7.27 -25.31 -2.97
C LEU A 94 6.20 -26.30 -2.48
N LEU A 95 5.45 -25.87 -1.47
CA LEU A 95 4.30 -26.56 -0.92
C LEU A 95 3.05 -25.89 -1.47
N VAL A 96 2.16 -26.65 -2.11
CA VAL A 96 0.94 -26.13 -2.73
C VAL A 96 -0.26 -26.82 -2.08
N VAL A 97 -1.27 -26.05 -1.68
CA VAL A 97 -2.54 -26.57 -1.16
C VAL A 97 -3.69 -26.03 -2.02
N ASP A 98 -4.45 -26.93 -2.62
CA ASP A 98 -5.59 -26.58 -3.48
C ASP A 98 -6.54 -27.80 -3.55
N ASP A 99 -7.85 -27.59 -3.48
CA ASP A 99 -8.86 -28.66 -3.53
C ASP A 99 -9.40 -28.94 -4.94
N ILE A 100 -8.90 -28.21 -5.95
CA ILE A 100 -9.23 -28.30 -7.37
C ILE A 100 -10.74 -28.07 -7.63
N SER A 101 -11.47 -27.49 -6.67
CA SER A 101 -12.92 -27.36 -6.73
C SER A 101 -13.38 -26.30 -7.73
N VAL A 102 -12.53 -25.32 -8.05
CA VAL A 102 -12.87 -24.20 -8.93
C VAL A 102 -12.99 -24.65 -10.38
N ALA A 103 -14.19 -24.52 -10.95
CA ALA A 103 -14.46 -24.87 -12.33
C ALA A 103 -13.54 -24.09 -13.31
N GLY A 104 -12.91 -24.83 -14.23
CA GLY A 104 -12.00 -24.25 -15.23
C GLY A 104 -10.57 -23.99 -14.72
N THR A 105 -10.25 -24.40 -13.48
CA THR A 105 -8.88 -24.37 -12.95
C THR A 105 -7.91 -25.21 -13.78
N SER A 106 -6.66 -24.78 -13.83
CA SER A 106 -5.54 -25.55 -14.37
C SER A 106 -4.74 -26.28 -13.29
N ALA A 107 -5.15 -26.21 -12.02
CA ALA A 107 -4.46 -26.82 -10.86
C ALA A 107 -4.10 -28.30 -11.10
N HIS A 108 -5.04 -29.10 -11.61
CA HIS A 108 -4.85 -30.52 -11.92
C HIS A 108 -3.71 -30.81 -12.93
N GLN A 109 -3.25 -29.82 -13.70
CA GLN A 109 -2.21 -29.98 -14.72
C GLN A 109 -0.81 -29.61 -14.20
N VAL A 110 -0.72 -28.98 -13.02
CA VAL A 110 0.53 -28.42 -12.49
C VAL A 110 1.59 -29.50 -12.25
N SER A 111 1.21 -30.60 -11.61
CA SER A 111 2.15 -31.70 -11.28
C SER A 111 2.74 -32.33 -12.55
N ASP A 112 1.95 -32.50 -13.60
CA ASP A 112 2.43 -33.03 -14.87
C ASP A 112 3.34 -32.03 -15.60
N ALA A 113 3.01 -30.74 -15.58
CA ALA A 113 3.85 -29.69 -16.13
C ALA A 113 5.20 -29.60 -15.38
N ALA A 114 5.20 -29.68 -14.05
CA ALA A 114 6.41 -29.69 -13.23
C ALA A 114 7.29 -30.89 -13.56
N ARG A 115 6.71 -32.09 -13.65
CA ARG A 115 7.43 -33.31 -14.04
C ARG A 115 8.02 -33.22 -15.45
N ALA A 116 7.25 -32.70 -16.41
CA ALA A 116 7.73 -32.54 -17.79
C ALA A 116 8.94 -31.60 -17.90
N LEU A 117 9.09 -30.67 -16.95
CA LEU A 117 10.22 -29.74 -16.86
C LEU A 117 11.31 -30.21 -15.88
N GLY A 118 11.15 -31.36 -15.23
CA GLY A 118 12.08 -31.88 -14.21
C GLY A 118 12.18 -31.02 -12.96
N LEU A 119 11.04 -30.49 -12.51
CA LEU A 119 10.91 -29.60 -11.32
C LEU A 119 10.10 -30.25 -10.20
N ASP A 120 9.69 -31.50 -10.36
CA ASP A 120 8.89 -32.25 -9.39
C ASP A 120 9.63 -32.54 -8.08
N ASP A 121 10.97 -32.51 -8.09
CA ASP A 121 11.79 -32.62 -6.89
C ASP A 121 11.60 -31.45 -5.91
N MET A 122 11.15 -30.29 -6.40
CA MET A 122 10.88 -29.10 -5.60
C MET A 122 9.41 -28.95 -5.23
N LEU A 123 8.49 -29.71 -5.84
CA LEU A 123 7.04 -29.53 -5.68
C LEU A 123 6.45 -30.57 -4.72
N THR A 124 5.67 -30.12 -3.75
CA THR A 124 4.75 -30.96 -2.99
C THR A 124 3.34 -30.38 -3.14
N PHE A 125 2.43 -31.17 -3.72
CA PHE A 125 1.04 -30.77 -3.92
C PHE A 125 0.14 -31.51 -2.94
N VAL A 126 -0.67 -30.76 -2.18
CA VAL A 126 -1.63 -31.27 -1.20
C VAL A 126 -3.03 -30.97 -1.73
N GLU A 127 -3.68 -31.99 -2.28
CA GLU A 127 -5.05 -31.89 -2.78
C GLU A 127 -6.05 -31.96 -1.62
N ARG A 128 -6.37 -30.81 -1.00
CA ARG A 128 -7.27 -30.67 0.14
C ARG A 128 -7.70 -29.22 0.32
N ASP A 129 -8.84 -29.00 0.96
CA ASP A 129 -9.16 -27.70 1.56
C ASP A 129 -8.10 -27.33 2.63
N PHE A 130 -7.56 -26.13 2.52
CA PHE A 130 -6.59 -25.60 3.47
C PHE A 130 -7.14 -25.56 4.90
N PHE A 131 -8.42 -25.26 5.08
CA PHE A 131 -9.04 -25.14 6.41
C PHE A 131 -9.24 -26.50 7.12
N GLU A 132 -9.06 -27.61 6.41
CA GLU A 132 -9.03 -28.95 7.00
C GLU A 132 -7.64 -29.33 7.54
N MET A 133 -6.62 -28.50 7.31
CA MET A 133 -5.27 -28.76 7.79
C MET A 133 -5.14 -28.42 9.28
N THR A 134 -4.45 -29.30 10.01
CA THR A 134 -4.13 -29.10 11.43
C THR A 134 -2.88 -28.25 11.62
N ASP A 135 -2.78 -27.56 12.76
CA ASP A 135 -1.55 -26.83 13.14
C ASP A 135 -0.30 -27.72 13.11
N GLN A 136 -0.44 -29.00 13.48
CA GLN A 136 0.66 -29.97 13.43
C GLN A 136 1.16 -30.22 12.01
N GLU A 137 0.25 -30.33 11.03
CA GLU A 137 0.60 -30.48 9.61
C GLU A 137 1.30 -29.21 9.09
N LEU A 138 0.79 -28.04 9.45
CA LEU A 138 1.40 -26.75 9.07
C LEU A 138 2.78 -26.54 9.72
N ASP A 139 2.95 -26.94 10.97
CA ASP A 139 4.24 -26.86 11.69
C ASP A 139 5.31 -27.78 11.07
N ALA A 140 4.89 -28.93 10.53
CA ALA A 140 5.80 -29.88 9.88
C ALA A 140 6.46 -29.30 8.62
N TRP A 141 5.92 -28.23 8.03
CA TRP A 141 6.54 -27.53 6.90
C TRP A 141 7.80 -26.76 7.30
N GLY A 142 7.91 -26.40 8.57
CA GLY A 142 8.99 -25.57 9.10
C GLY A 142 8.81 -24.08 8.77
N PRO A 143 9.88 -23.28 8.90
CA PRO A 143 9.84 -21.84 8.65
C PRO A 143 9.49 -21.52 7.19
N LEU A 144 8.61 -20.52 7.00
CA LEU A 144 8.11 -20.11 5.68
C LEU A 144 8.76 -18.79 5.24
N ASP A 145 9.45 -18.78 4.09
CA ASP A 145 10.16 -17.61 3.59
C ASP A 145 9.30 -16.77 2.62
N LEU A 146 8.45 -17.44 1.85
CA LEU A 146 7.50 -16.82 0.93
C LEU A 146 6.16 -17.56 0.99
N VAL A 147 5.07 -16.82 1.10
CA VAL A 147 3.70 -17.36 1.04
C VAL A 147 2.93 -16.62 -0.04
N TRP A 148 2.29 -17.35 -0.95
CA TRP A 148 1.40 -16.82 -1.99
C TRP A 148 -0.03 -17.28 -1.72
N LEU A 149 -0.94 -16.33 -1.54
CA LEU A 149 -2.36 -16.57 -1.29
C LEU A 149 -3.17 -16.08 -2.50
N ASP A 150 -3.77 -17.03 -3.22
CA ASP A 150 -4.56 -16.80 -4.43
C ASP A 150 -5.73 -17.79 -4.50
N ALA A 151 -6.48 -17.87 -3.39
CA ALA A 151 -7.63 -18.74 -3.26
C ALA A 151 -8.71 -18.09 -2.38
N GLY A 152 -9.96 -18.50 -2.60
CA GLY A 152 -11.08 -18.10 -1.74
C GLY A 152 -11.43 -16.61 -1.81
N THR A 153 -11.88 -16.10 -0.67
CA THR A 153 -12.41 -14.75 -0.46
C THR A 153 -11.52 -13.96 0.49
N GLN A 154 -11.80 -12.65 0.65
CA GLN A 154 -11.12 -11.81 1.64
C GLN A 154 -11.27 -12.32 3.10
N ALA A 155 -12.32 -13.09 3.40
CA ALA A 155 -12.46 -13.72 4.71
C ALA A 155 -11.52 -14.92 4.85
N ASP A 156 -11.35 -15.68 3.77
CA ASP A 156 -10.44 -16.82 3.70
C ASP A 156 -8.99 -16.35 3.81
N ASP A 157 -8.63 -15.26 3.13
CA ASP A 157 -7.32 -14.59 3.25
C ASP A 157 -6.96 -14.28 4.71
N ALA A 158 -7.92 -13.78 5.50
CA ALA A 158 -7.70 -13.52 6.92
C ALA A 158 -7.47 -14.83 7.71
N GLY A 159 -8.17 -15.91 7.36
CA GLY A 159 -7.96 -17.24 7.91
C GLY A 159 -6.59 -17.81 7.56
N PHE A 160 -6.19 -17.76 6.29
CA PHE A 160 -4.87 -18.16 5.82
C PHE A 160 -3.75 -17.40 6.54
N LEU A 161 -3.87 -16.07 6.63
CA LEU A 161 -2.91 -15.23 7.35
C LEU A 161 -2.82 -15.61 8.82
N THR A 162 -3.96 -15.83 9.49
CA THR A 162 -3.98 -16.24 10.90
C THR A 162 -3.22 -17.54 11.12
N SER A 163 -3.41 -18.52 10.23
CA SER A 163 -2.71 -19.81 10.32
C SER A 163 -1.23 -19.73 9.91
N LEU A 164 -0.88 -18.98 8.86
CA LEU A 164 0.47 -19.02 8.29
C LEU A 164 1.42 -17.98 8.89
N TRP A 165 0.94 -16.80 9.28
CA TRP A 165 1.78 -15.70 9.77
C TRP A 165 2.70 -16.05 10.96
N PRO A 166 2.27 -16.87 11.94
CA PRO A 166 3.16 -17.33 13.02
C PRO A 166 4.37 -18.12 12.50
N ARG A 167 4.22 -18.80 11.36
CA ARG A 167 5.23 -19.68 10.74
C ARG A 167 6.13 -18.97 9.74
N VAL A 168 5.74 -17.76 9.31
CA VAL A 168 6.56 -16.90 8.46
C VAL A 168 7.81 -16.45 9.22
N THR A 169 8.98 -16.64 8.61
CA THR A 169 10.27 -16.29 9.22
C THR A 169 10.43 -14.76 9.31
N PRO A 170 11.23 -14.23 10.25
CA PRO A 170 11.65 -12.84 10.20
C PRO A 170 12.40 -12.53 8.89
N GLY A 171 11.95 -11.53 8.14
CA GLY A 171 12.39 -11.22 6.77
C GLY A 171 11.58 -11.94 5.66
N GLY A 172 10.70 -12.88 6.04
CA GLY A 172 9.79 -13.58 5.14
C GLY A 172 8.66 -12.69 4.63
N THR A 173 8.07 -13.09 3.50
CA THR A 173 7.05 -12.30 2.79
C THR A 173 5.78 -13.11 2.56
N VAL A 174 4.62 -12.55 2.87
CA VAL A 174 3.32 -13.04 2.40
C VAL A 174 2.84 -12.13 1.28
N VAL A 175 2.34 -12.73 0.20
CA VAL A 175 1.76 -12.03 -0.93
C VAL A 175 0.31 -12.50 -1.08
N LEU A 176 -0.62 -11.57 -1.16
CA LEU A 176 -2.05 -11.81 -1.36
C LEU A 176 -2.47 -11.25 -2.71
N HIS A 177 -3.35 -11.96 -3.40
CA HIS A 177 -3.97 -11.47 -4.62
C HIS A 177 -5.18 -10.56 -4.29
N GLU A 178 -5.49 -9.64 -5.20
CA GLU A 178 -6.71 -8.81 -5.14
C GLU A 178 -6.85 -7.92 -3.86
N PRO A 179 -5.92 -6.99 -3.60
CA PRO A 179 -6.03 -6.12 -2.42
C PRO A 179 -6.90 -4.88 -2.64
N TYR A 180 -7.45 -4.73 -3.85
CA TYR A 180 -8.44 -3.70 -4.17
C TYR A 180 -9.68 -4.37 -4.75
N LEU A 181 -10.82 -3.67 -4.63
CA LEU A 181 -12.09 -4.14 -5.14
C LEU A 181 -12.75 -3.01 -5.94
N ALA A 182 -13.29 -3.35 -7.11
CA ALA A 182 -14.15 -2.45 -7.87
C ALA A 182 -15.54 -2.47 -7.25
N THR A 183 -15.95 -1.37 -6.63
CA THR A 183 -17.28 -1.24 -6.03
C THR A 183 -17.88 0.12 -6.30
N THR A 184 -19.15 0.23 -5.94
CA THR A 184 -19.90 1.48 -6.02
C THR A 184 -19.70 2.27 -4.73
N VAL A 185 -19.27 3.53 -4.85
CA VAL A 185 -19.09 4.44 -3.73
C VAL A 185 -19.93 5.70 -3.91
N GLU A 186 -20.44 6.23 -2.80
CA GLU A 186 -21.04 7.56 -2.77
C GLU A 186 -19.93 8.61 -2.75
N THR A 187 -19.97 9.51 -3.72
CA THR A 187 -19.04 10.63 -3.82
C THR A 187 -19.49 11.79 -2.94
N SER A 188 -18.60 12.74 -2.66
CA SER A 188 -18.87 13.93 -1.84
C SER A 188 -20.04 14.81 -2.31
N HIS A 189 -20.60 14.56 -3.50
CA HIS A 189 -21.73 15.28 -4.07
C HIS A 189 -23.02 14.44 -4.11
N GLY A 190 -23.10 13.36 -3.32
CA GLY A 190 -24.26 12.45 -3.29
C GLY A 190 -24.44 11.64 -4.58
N ARG A 191 -23.44 11.63 -5.47
CA ARG A 191 -23.47 10.82 -6.69
C ARG A 191 -22.85 9.46 -6.44
N VAL A 192 -23.48 8.44 -6.98
CA VAL A 192 -23.02 7.05 -6.93
C VAL A 192 -22.09 6.79 -8.11
N ALA A 193 -20.88 6.27 -7.86
CA ALA A 193 -19.91 5.98 -8.92
C ALA A 193 -19.10 4.71 -8.65
N CYS A 194 -18.80 3.95 -9.70
CA CYS A 194 -17.88 2.80 -9.61
C CYS A 194 -16.44 3.29 -9.41
N ARG A 195 -15.76 2.78 -8.39
CA ARG A 195 -14.37 3.09 -8.02
C ARG A 195 -13.66 1.83 -7.56
N VAL A 196 -12.37 1.77 -7.83
CA VAL A 196 -11.48 0.78 -7.21
C VAL A 196 -11.06 1.33 -5.85
N VAL A 197 -11.33 0.58 -4.80
CA VAL A 197 -11.01 0.96 -3.41
C VAL A 197 -10.20 -0.15 -2.73
N PRO A 198 -9.37 0.19 -1.72
CA PRO A 198 -8.71 -0.82 -0.89
C PRO A 198 -9.72 -1.77 -0.26
N THR A 199 -9.39 -3.06 -0.17
CA THR A 199 -10.22 -4.03 0.54
C THR A 199 -10.24 -3.73 2.05
N PRO A 200 -11.27 -4.21 2.79
CA PRO A 200 -11.28 -4.10 4.24
C PRO A 200 -10.03 -4.70 4.89
N LEU A 201 -9.53 -5.82 4.36
CA LEU A 201 -8.32 -6.48 4.86
C LEU A 201 -7.07 -5.61 4.64
N LEU A 202 -6.90 -5.02 3.45
CA LEU A 202 -5.79 -4.09 3.20
C LEU A 202 -5.83 -2.89 4.16
N GLN A 203 -7.01 -2.32 4.40
CA GLN A 203 -7.14 -1.19 5.33
C GLN A 203 -6.78 -1.57 6.77
N GLU A 204 -7.18 -2.77 7.21
CA GLU A 204 -6.85 -3.26 8.54
C GLU A 204 -5.34 -3.52 8.69
N LEU A 205 -4.72 -4.20 7.73
CA LEU A 205 -3.29 -4.49 7.75
C LEU A 205 -2.45 -3.21 7.74
N ARG A 206 -2.86 -2.17 7.00
CA ARG A 206 -2.22 -0.85 7.04
C ARG A 206 -2.29 -0.20 8.42
N ARG A 207 -3.44 -0.29 9.11
CA ARG A 207 -3.58 0.23 10.48
C ARG A 207 -2.66 -0.50 11.45
N GLN A 208 -2.59 -1.83 11.36
CA GLN A 208 -1.72 -2.65 12.20
C GLN A 208 -0.24 -2.37 11.94
N GLY A 209 0.18 -2.30 10.68
CA GLY A 209 1.56 -1.99 10.30
C GLY A 209 2.01 -0.61 10.77
N ALA A 210 1.12 0.39 10.75
CA ALA A 210 1.44 1.74 11.24
C ALA A 210 1.61 1.83 12.77
N ALA A 211 1.07 0.87 13.54
CA ALA A 211 1.05 0.91 14.99
C ALA A 211 2.16 0.07 15.66
N SER A 212 2.84 -0.82 14.94
CA SER A 212 3.74 -1.81 15.53
C SER A 212 5.22 -1.48 15.32
N ALA A 213 5.96 -1.32 16.43
CA ALA A 213 7.42 -1.13 16.43
C ALA A 213 8.22 -2.43 16.16
N ASP A 214 7.59 -3.59 16.35
CA ASP A 214 8.11 -4.92 16.00
C ASP A 214 7.41 -5.48 14.74
N GLY A 215 6.91 -4.57 13.90
CA GLY A 215 5.86 -4.80 12.91
C GLY A 215 6.27 -5.48 11.61
N PHE A 216 5.43 -5.28 10.61
CA PHE A 216 5.61 -5.77 9.25
C PHE A 216 5.36 -4.63 8.29
N ASP A 217 6.02 -4.64 7.14
CA ASP A 217 5.77 -3.66 6.08
C ASP A 217 4.53 -4.07 5.28
N VAL A 218 3.80 -3.07 4.80
CA VAL A 218 2.64 -3.23 3.94
C VAL A 218 2.88 -2.49 2.63
N LEU A 219 2.97 -3.25 1.53
CA LEU A 219 3.05 -2.70 0.18
C LEU A 219 1.89 -3.23 -0.66
N ALA A 220 1.14 -2.34 -1.30
CA ALA A 220 0.08 -2.72 -2.23
C ALA A 220 0.41 -2.21 -3.63
N LEU A 221 0.44 -3.12 -4.60
CA LEU A 221 0.66 -2.86 -6.02
C LEU A 221 -0.68 -2.99 -6.74
N SER A 222 -1.04 -2.01 -7.56
CA SER A 222 -2.33 -2.00 -8.28
C SER A 222 -2.19 -2.48 -9.72
N GLU A 223 -3.18 -3.22 -10.20
CA GLU A 223 -3.41 -3.46 -11.63
C GLU A 223 -4.65 -2.69 -12.10
N PRO A 224 -4.53 -1.39 -12.42
CA PRO A 224 -5.69 -0.52 -12.66
C PRO A 224 -6.45 -0.86 -13.96
N HIS A 225 -5.88 -1.69 -14.82
CA HIS A 225 -6.52 -2.16 -16.05
C HIS A 225 -7.47 -3.35 -15.82
N LYS A 226 -7.53 -3.90 -14.60
CA LYS A 226 -8.41 -5.01 -14.22
C LYS A 226 -9.57 -4.53 -13.36
N HIS A 227 -10.70 -5.23 -13.45
CA HIS A 227 -11.90 -4.98 -12.63
C HIS A 227 -12.06 -5.97 -11.46
N ARG A 228 -11.31 -7.08 -11.49
CA ARG A 228 -11.14 -8.10 -10.45
C ARG A 228 -9.68 -8.53 -10.45
N GLN A 229 -9.20 -9.14 -9.38
CA GLN A 229 -7.79 -9.56 -9.27
C GLN A 229 -6.84 -8.37 -9.51
N THR A 230 -7.14 -7.25 -8.85
CA THR A 230 -6.65 -5.92 -9.24
C THR A 230 -5.29 -5.57 -8.60
N GLY A 231 -4.37 -6.53 -8.55
CA GLY A 231 -3.00 -6.36 -8.07
C GLY A 231 -2.64 -7.21 -6.87
N LEU A 232 -1.60 -6.81 -6.13
CA LEU A 232 -0.94 -7.64 -5.11
C LEU A 232 -0.69 -6.86 -3.83
N LEU A 233 -0.96 -7.50 -2.69
CA LEU A 233 -0.59 -7.00 -1.37
C LEU A 233 0.55 -7.83 -0.81
N MET A 234 1.64 -7.17 -0.46
CA MET A 234 2.83 -7.77 0.13
C MET A 234 2.95 -7.36 1.59
N LEU A 235 3.10 -8.35 2.45
CA LEU A 235 3.38 -8.20 3.87
C LEU A 235 4.78 -8.76 4.13
N ARG A 236 5.71 -7.90 4.55
CA ARG A 236 7.08 -8.32 4.89
C ARG A 236 7.25 -8.30 6.39
N LYS A 237 7.51 -9.46 7.00
CA LYS A 237 7.77 -9.56 8.44
C LYS A 237 9.15 -8.99 8.72
N HIS A 238 9.29 -8.05 9.65
CA HIS A 238 10.59 -7.50 9.98
C HIS A 238 11.50 -8.55 10.62
N ALA A 239 12.77 -8.54 10.22
CA ALA A 239 13.83 -9.22 10.93
C ALA A 239 14.41 -8.33 12.03
N GLY A 240 14.95 -8.93 13.09
CA GLY A 240 15.48 -8.16 14.23
C GLY A 240 16.61 -7.19 13.86
N TRP A 241 17.30 -7.40 12.73
CA TRP A 241 18.35 -6.52 12.21
C TRP A 241 17.82 -5.37 11.35
N GLU A 242 16.54 -5.40 10.96
CA GLU A 242 15.86 -4.34 10.20
C GLU A 242 15.23 -3.27 11.11
N ARG A 243 15.32 -3.47 12.43
CA ARG A 243 14.77 -2.52 13.40
C ARG A 243 15.45 -1.15 13.29
N ASP A 244 14.65 -0.11 13.53
CA ASP A 244 15.16 1.24 13.67
C ASP A 244 16.28 1.25 14.74
N ARG A 245 17.47 1.66 14.32
CA ARG A 245 18.63 1.77 15.20
C ARG A 245 18.54 2.99 16.12
N CYS A 246 17.51 3.81 15.96
CA CYS A 246 17.29 5.08 16.66
C CYS A 246 18.52 6.00 16.59
N THR A 247 19.31 5.86 15.52
CA THR A 247 20.52 6.64 15.28
C THR A 247 20.20 7.75 14.29
N PRO A 248 20.53 9.02 14.58
CA PRO A 248 20.26 10.12 13.65
C PRO A 248 20.90 9.89 12.29
N PHE A 249 20.17 10.19 11.21
CA PHE A 249 20.64 10.01 9.82
C PHE A 249 22.04 10.60 9.56
N ALA A 250 22.32 11.80 10.07
CA ALA A 250 23.62 12.46 9.93
C ALA A 250 24.77 11.69 10.62
N GLU A 251 24.50 11.05 11.76
CA GLU A 251 25.47 10.21 12.45
C GLU A 251 25.75 8.91 11.67
N GLU A 252 24.71 8.33 11.06
CA GLU A 252 24.87 7.13 10.22
C GLU A 252 25.69 7.43 8.96
N LEU A 253 25.43 8.55 8.27
CA LEU A 253 26.25 8.99 7.14
C LEU A 253 27.71 9.18 7.54
N LYS A 254 27.96 9.84 8.67
CA LYS A 254 29.31 10.03 9.18
C LYS A 254 30.01 8.71 9.48
N ALA A 255 29.28 7.72 10.02
CA ALA A 255 29.81 6.38 10.27
C ALA A 255 30.19 5.64 8.97
N LEU A 256 29.53 5.96 7.87
CA LEU A 256 29.87 5.48 6.52
C LEU A 256 31.02 6.26 5.87
N GLY A 257 31.54 7.31 6.51
CA GLY A 257 32.57 8.19 5.95
C GLY A 257 32.02 9.22 4.96
N GLU A 258 30.71 9.35 4.86
CA GLU A 258 30.04 10.33 4.01
C GLU A 258 29.99 11.70 4.69
N ILE A 259 29.93 12.77 3.89
CA ILE A 259 29.73 14.14 4.39
C ILE A 259 28.23 14.28 4.71
N PRO A 260 27.85 14.51 5.98
CA PRO A 260 26.44 14.63 6.33
C PRO A 260 25.84 15.85 5.62
N SER A 261 24.72 15.65 4.95
CA SER A 261 23.85 16.76 4.57
C SER A 261 23.04 17.18 5.81
N ASP A 262 22.84 18.48 6.00
CA ASP A 262 21.88 19.00 6.97
C ASP A 262 20.43 18.67 6.58
N GLU A 263 20.21 18.28 5.31
CA GLU A 263 18.89 17.91 4.79
C GLU A 263 18.65 16.40 4.89
N VAL A 264 17.69 16.02 5.75
CA VAL A 264 17.10 14.69 5.78
C VAL A 264 16.00 14.62 4.71
N PRO A 265 15.97 13.59 3.83
CA PRO A 265 14.90 13.41 2.86
C PRO A 265 13.52 13.40 3.52
N ARG A 266 12.64 14.33 3.13
CA ARG A 266 11.24 14.35 3.55
C ARG A 266 10.37 13.86 2.41
N LEU A 267 9.95 12.60 2.49
CA LEU A 267 9.09 11.96 1.49
C LEU A 267 7.61 12.22 1.74
N SER A 268 7.24 12.50 2.99
CA SER A 268 6.00 13.23 3.24
C SER A 268 6.17 14.61 2.64
N PRO A 269 5.13 15.19 2.00
CA PRO A 269 5.14 16.63 1.81
C PRO A 269 5.48 17.21 3.16
N THR A 270 6.57 17.99 3.25
CA THR A 270 6.79 18.86 4.41
C THR A 270 5.40 19.44 4.64
N PRO A 271 4.76 19.19 5.80
CA PRO A 271 3.49 19.85 6.07
C PRO A 271 3.87 21.29 5.80
N VAL A 272 3.31 21.88 4.73
CA VAL A 272 3.61 23.26 4.37
C VAL A 272 3.40 23.92 5.71
N PRO A 273 4.47 24.44 6.37
CA PRO A 273 4.27 25.08 7.66
C PRO A 273 3.24 26.11 7.30
N ALA A 274 2.00 25.91 7.78
CA ALA A 274 0.82 26.51 7.18
C ALA A 274 1.23 27.94 6.89
N GLY A 275 1.32 28.27 5.58
CA GLY A 275 2.28 29.26 5.09
C GLY A 275 2.39 30.38 6.08
N SER A 276 3.60 30.86 6.38
CA SER A 276 3.90 31.99 7.25
C SER A 276 3.17 33.30 6.90
N GLY A 277 1.98 33.28 6.30
CA GLY A 277 0.86 34.03 6.84
C GLY A 277 0.73 33.76 8.34
N THR A 278 1.15 34.74 9.13
CA THR A 278 0.48 35.14 10.38
C THR A 278 -0.87 34.45 10.54
N PRO A 279 -1.20 33.74 11.65
CA PRO A 279 -2.42 32.93 11.83
C PRO A 279 -3.62 33.50 11.04
N GLY A 280 -3.77 33.03 9.80
CA GLY A 280 -4.17 33.89 8.69
C GLY A 280 -5.63 33.72 8.34
N ASP A 281 -6.38 34.78 8.56
CA ASP A 281 -7.74 35.09 8.11
C ASP A 281 -8.83 34.04 8.40
N ALA A 282 -8.68 32.77 7.96
CA ALA A 282 -9.68 31.72 8.10
C ALA A 282 -10.10 31.44 9.54
N GLY A 283 -9.14 31.34 10.47
CA GLY A 283 -9.44 31.09 11.89
C GLY A 283 -10.14 32.28 12.57
N GLN A 284 -9.79 33.51 12.19
CA GLN A 284 -10.41 34.72 12.72
C GLN A 284 -11.81 34.93 12.13
N ILE A 285 -12.00 34.59 10.84
CA ILE A 285 -13.29 34.56 10.17
C ILE A 285 -14.20 33.51 10.82
N LEU A 286 -13.71 32.30 11.07
CA LEU A 286 -14.47 31.25 11.74
C LEU A 286 -14.83 31.64 13.17
N ALA A 287 -13.92 32.28 13.91
CA ALA A 287 -14.20 32.79 15.25
C ALA A 287 -15.27 33.91 15.22
N ALA A 288 -15.15 34.88 14.31
CA ALA A 288 -16.12 35.96 14.13
C ALA A 288 -17.50 35.43 13.71
N LEU A 289 -17.55 34.45 12.79
CA LEU A 289 -18.80 33.82 12.36
C LEU A 289 -19.34 32.79 13.36
N SER A 290 -18.56 32.36 14.35
CA SER A 290 -19.06 31.51 15.44
C SER A 290 -19.89 32.32 16.44
N ASP A 291 -19.57 33.61 16.61
CA ASP A 291 -20.39 34.55 17.38
C ASP A 291 -21.74 34.81 16.70
N VAL A 292 -22.83 34.58 17.45
CA VAL A 292 -24.20 34.66 16.92
C VAL A 292 -24.57 36.07 16.49
N ALA A 293 -24.11 37.10 17.21
CA ALA A 293 -24.44 38.48 16.90
C ALA A 293 -23.73 38.93 15.62
N GLN A 294 -22.44 38.62 15.50
CA GLN A 294 -21.65 38.93 14.30
C GLN A 294 -22.16 38.15 13.07
N ARG A 295 -22.46 36.86 13.19
CA ARG A 295 -23.03 36.06 12.09
C ARG A 295 -24.38 36.59 11.59
N THR A 296 -25.24 37.03 12.50
CA THR A 296 -26.58 37.54 12.16
C THR A 296 -26.51 38.93 11.50
N VAL A 297 -25.60 39.78 11.98
CA VAL A 297 -25.31 41.09 11.38
C VAL A 297 -24.69 40.94 9.99
N PHE A 298 -23.70 40.06 9.83
CA PHE A 298 -23.09 39.74 8.53
C PHE A 298 -24.14 39.28 7.51
N SER A 299 -25.04 38.38 7.90
CA SER A 299 -26.12 37.89 7.03
C SER A 299 -27.05 39.02 6.57
N SER A 300 -27.30 40.02 7.42
CA SER A 300 -28.12 41.18 7.06
C SER A 300 -27.44 42.08 6.04
N VAL A 301 -26.13 42.26 6.15
CA VAL A 301 -25.31 43.00 5.16
C VAL A 301 -25.32 42.28 3.81
N VAL A 302 -25.16 40.95 3.78
CA VAL A 302 -25.28 40.14 2.55
C VAL A 302 -26.67 40.29 1.92
N LEU A 303 -27.72 40.46 2.74
CA LEU A 303 -29.09 40.70 2.32
C LEU A 303 -29.41 42.19 2.08
N LEU A 304 -28.38 43.00 1.78
CA LEU A 304 -28.46 44.40 1.36
C LEU A 304 -29.03 45.37 2.40
N ALA A 305 -28.92 45.06 3.70
CA ALA A 305 -29.08 46.07 4.74
C ALA A 305 -27.73 46.76 4.95
N ASP A 306 -27.61 47.99 4.45
CA ASP A 306 -26.33 48.69 4.23
C ASP A 306 -26.03 49.78 5.27
N THR A 307 -26.94 50.05 6.21
CA THR A 307 -26.71 50.97 7.34
C THR A 307 -26.89 50.26 8.67
N ALA A 308 -26.14 50.67 9.71
CA ALA A 308 -26.29 50.10 11.06
C ALA A 308 -27.73 50.24 11.59
N GLN A 309 -28.42 51.33 11.23
CA GLN A 309 -29.82 51.56 11.61
C GLN A 309 -30.79 50.65 10.83
N GLY A 310 -30.55 50.42 9.54
CA GLY A 310 -31.33 49.48 8.73
C GLY A 310 -31.15 48.03 9.17
N ILE A 311 -29.92 47.64 9.52
CA ILE A 311 -29.61 46.32 10.08
C ILE A 311 -30.29 46.15 11.46
N ALA A 312 -30.18 47.14 12.34
CA ALA A 312 -30.79 47.10 13.67
C ALA A 312 -32.32 46.97 13.62
N ALA A 313 -32.97 47.73 12.73
CA ALA A 313 -34.41 47.63 12.50
C ALA A 313 -34.83 46.25 11.99
N ARG A 314 -34.03 45.65 11.09
CA ARG A 314 -34.30 44.33 10.52
C ARG A 314 -34.09 43.19 11.52
N LEU A 315 -33.14 43.36 12.42
CA LEU A 315 -32.78 42.36 13.44
C LEU A 315 -33.51 42.55 14.78
N GLY A 316 -34.27 43.63 14.95
CA GLY A 316 -34.94 43.94 16.22
C GLY A 316 -33.95 44.17 17.37
N THR A 317 -32.76 44.71 17.09
CA THR A 317 -31.70 44.94 18.06
C THR A 317 -31.29 46.42 18.13
N SER A 318 -30.38 46.79 19.03
CA SER A 318 -29.94 48.17 19.15
C SER A 318 -28.89 48.53 18.08
N PRO A 319 -28.92 49.76 17.53
CA PRO A 319 -27.89 50.24 16.60
C PRO A 319 -26.47 50.15 17.17
N ALA A 320 -26.31 50.35 18.49
CA ALA A 320 -25.01 50.23 19.15
C ALA A 320 -24.45 48.80 19.10
N ALA A 321 -25.31 47.78 19.29
CA ALA A 321 -24.91 46.38 19.18
C ALA A 321 -24.53 46.01 17.73
N CYS A 322 -25.28 46.52 16.74
CA CYS A 322 -24.93 46.35 15.33
C CYS A 322 -23.59 47.00 14.98
N THR A 323 -23.32 48.21 15.45
CA THR A 323 -22.04 48.90 15.20
C THR A 323 -20.86 48.13 15.80
N ALA A 324 -21.00 47.59 17.01
CA ALA A 324 -19.96 46.77 17.63
C ALA A 324 -19.69 45.47 16.84
N ALA A 325 -20.74 44.81 16.35
CA ALA A 325 -20.62 43.62 15.51
C ALA A 325 -20.00 43.93 14.14
N LEU A 326 -20.40 45.03 13.49
CA LEU A 326 -19.82 45.50 12.22
C LEU A 326 -18.34 45.84 12.36
N ALA A 327 -17.93 46.44 13.46
CA ALA A 327 -16.51 46.71 13.73
C ALA A 327 -15.69 45.41 13.84
N GLY A 328 -16.23 44.38 14.51
CA GLY A 328 -15.60 43.06 14.60
C GLY A 328 -15.48 42.37 13.24
N LEU A 329 -16.56 42.40 12.44
CA LEU A 329 -16.57 41.83 11.08
C LEU A 329 -15.65 42.59 10.11
N HIS A 330 -15.54 43.91 10.23
CA HIS A 330 -14.64 44.73 9.43
C HIS A 330 -13.18 44.47 9.78
N ALA A 331 -12.86 44.25 11.05
CA ALA A 331 -11.51 43.93 11.51
C ALA A 331 -10.98 42.62 10.92
N VAL A 332 -11.86 41.64 10.67
CA VAL A 332 -11.54 40.38 9.98
C VAL A 332 -11.82 40.42 8.48
N GLY A 333 -12.17 41.60 7.96
CA GLY A 333 -12.37 41.88 6.53
C GLY A 333 -13.59 41.24 5.87
N LEU A 334 -14.57 40.73 6.64
CA LEU A 334 -15.80 40.14 6.09
C LEU A 334 -16.76 41.19 5.51
N VAL A 335 -16.70 42.42 6.01
CA VAL A 335 -17.48 43.56 5.50
C VAL A 335 -16.57 44.75 5.25
N THR A 336 -16.95 45.59 4.31
CA THR A 336 -16.32 46.87 4.00
C THR A 336 -17.29 48.02 4.24
N HIS A 337 -16.78 49.20 4.59
CA HIS A 337 -17.57 50.40 4.78
C HIS A 337 -17.09 51.50 3.84
N GLU A 338 -17.89 51.82 2.83
CA GLU A 338 -17.57 52.82 1.82
C GLU A 338 -18.77 53.76 1.63
N ASN A 339 -18.51 55.07 1.51
CA ASN A 339 -19.55 56.09 1.32
C ASN A 339 -20.71 56.06 2.36
N GLY A 340 -20.42 55.62 3.60
CA GLY A 340 -21.42 55.53 4.67
C GLY A 340 -22.28 54.27 4.64
N LEU A 341 -21.95 53.31 3.78
CA LEU A 341 -22.69 52.07 3.58
C LEU A 341 -21.80 50.84 3.80
N TRP A 342 -22.39 49.79 4.36
CA TRP A 342 -21.76 48.49 4.61
C TRP A 342 -22.08 47.51 3.50
N SER A 343 -21.06 46.77 3.04
CA SER A 343 -21.18 45.72 2.03
C SER A 343 -20.34 44.50 2.42
N ALA A 344 -20.73 43.31 1.92
CA ALA A 344 -19.96 42.10 2.12
C ALA A 344 -18.71 42.08 1.22
N ALA A 345 -17.58 41.63 1.76
CA ALA A 345 -16.32 41.57 1.03
C ALA A 345 -16.13 40.20 0.36
N ASP A 346 -16.13 40.16 -0.98
CA ASP A 346 -15.95 38.90 -1.73
C ASP A 346 -14.50 38.42 -1.82
N ARG A 347 -13.54 39.29 -1.53
CA ARG A 347 -12.11 39.03 -1.73
C ARG A 347 -11.61 37.88 -0.86
N ILE A 348 -12.11 37.79 0.37
CA ILE A 348 -11.72 36.78 1.36
C ILE A 348 -12.15 35.38 0.93
N TRP A 349 -13.38 35.25 0.41
CA TRP A 349 -13.90 33.95 -0.02
C TRP A 349 -13.12 33.36 -1.20
N ARG A 350 -12.57 34.21 -2.08
CA ARG A 350 -11.69 33.78 -3.18
C ARG A 350 -10.32 33.31 -2.69
N GLN A 351 -9.83 33.85 -1.58
CA GLN A 351 -8.56 33.44 -0.97
C GLN A 351 -8.69 32.12 -0.19
N LEU A 352 -9.90 31.77 0.25
CA LEU A 352 -10.21 30.50 0.90
C LEU A 352 -10.55 29.35 -0.08
N GLN A 353 -10.61 29.61 -1.39
CA GLN A 353 -10.81 28.55 -2.37
C GLN A 353 -9.56 27.65 -2.43
N PRO A 354 -9.72 26.31 -2.39
CA PRO A 354 -8.60 25.40 -2.59
C PRO A 354 -7.94 25.70 -3.93
N SER A 355 -6.63 25.94 -3.95
CA SER A 355 -5.88 26.18 -5.18
C SER A 355 -6.09 24.98 -6.11
N SER A 356 -6.83 25.16 -7.20
CA SER A 356 -6.99 24.16 -8.25
C SER A 356 -5.71 24.10 -9.09
N THR A 357 -4.64 23.53 -8.52
CA THR A 357 -3.45 23.16 -9.26
C THR A 357 -3.32 21.64 -9.25
N ALA A 358 -4.09 21.04 -10.14
CA ALA A 358 -3.82 19.72 -10.70
C ALA A 358 -4.25 19.76 -12.19
N GLN A 359 -3.45 20.45 -13.01
CA GLN A 359 -3.43 20.32 -14.46
C GLN A 359 -1.98 20.51 -14.95
N ALA A 360 -1.30 19.38 -15.17
CA ALA A 360 -0.49 19.04 -16.33
C ALA A 360 0.17 17.68 -16.06
#